data_AF-A0A3A2Z6H7-F1
#
_entry.id   AF-A0A3A2Z6H7-F1
#
_cell.length_a   1.000
_cell.length_b   1.000
_cell.length_c   1.000
_cell.angle_alpha   90.00
_cell.angle_beta   90.00
_cell.angle_gamma   90.00
#
_symmetry.space_group_name_H-M   'P 1'
#
loop_
_entity.id
_entity.type
_entity.pdbx_description
1 polymer ?
#
loop_
_entity_poly.entity_id
_entity_poly.type
_entity_poly.pdbx_seq_one_letter_code
_entity_poly.pdbx_strand_id
1 'polypeptide(L)'
;MIEAMKLHDDMIRGLTVANEGYEVKQNGDGFTIAFATATSAVQFCLDVQEKLLDEHWPKEILKLPPGQETKDPEGHVLFRGLQLRMSAHWGEPVSKWNEVIQRMDYLARWSIGPLDSF
;
A
#
# COMPACT_ATOMS: atom_id res chain seq x y z
N MET A 1 -14.15 -9.40 8.42
CA MET A 1 -12.70 -9.55 8.13
C MET A 1 -12.43 -9.74 6.63
N ILE A 2 -12.88 -10.82 5.99
CA ILE A 2 -12.65 -11.06 4.54
C ILE A 2 -13.15 -9.90 3.67
N GLU A 3 -14.35 -9.40 3.94
CA GLU A 3 -14.92 -8.26 3.21
C GLU A 3 -14.08 -6.98 3.35
N ALA A 4 -13.56 -6.69 4.54
CA ALA A 4 -12.69 -5.53 4.76
C ALA A 4 -11.36 -5.65 4.01
N MET A 5 -10.78 -6.85 3.95
CA MET A 5 -9.57 -7.10 3.16
C MET A 5 -9.84 -6.96 1.66
N LYS A 6 -11.01 -7.38 1.19
CA LYS A 6 -11.39 -7.17 -0.21
C LYS A 6 -11.54 -5.67 -0.53
N LEU A 7 -12.22 -4.91 0.31
CA LEU A 7 -12.35 -3.45 0.16
C LEU A 7 -10.98 -2.77 0.15
N HIS A 8 -10.09 -3.17 1.07
CA HIS A 8 -8.70 -2.74 1.10
C HIS A 8 -7.98 -3.01 -0.24
N ASP A 9 -8.00 -4.26 -0.70
CA ASP A 9 -7.29 -4.67 -1.92
C ASP A 9 -7.83 -3.96 -3.17
N ASP A 10 -9.16 -3.84 -3.27
CA ASP A 10 -9.83 -3.16 -4.40
C ASP A 10 -9.50 -1.65 -4.39
N MET A 11 -9.51 -1.03 -3.20
CA MET A 11 -9.15 0.38 -3.02
C MET A 11 -7.69 0.63 -3.42
N ILE A 12 -6.74 -0.15 -2.90
CA ILE A 12 -5.32 0.01 -3.19
C ILE A 12 -5.04 -0.14 -4.68
N ARG A 13 -5.66 -1.13 -5.34
CA ARG A 13 -5.53 -1.31 -6.80
C ARG A 13 -6.13 -0.15 -7.59
N GLY A 14 -7.30 0.34 -7.18
CA GLY A 14 -7.92 1.51 -7.80
C GLY A 14 -7.03 2.75 -7.73
N LEU A 15 -6.49 3.04 -6.55
CA LEU A 15 -5.57 4.17 -6.33
C LEU A 15 -4.23 3.98 -7.03
N THR A 16 -3.76 2.73 -7.15
CA THR A 16 -2.55 2.41 -7.92
C THR A 16 -2.73 2.83 -9.38
N VAL A 17 -3.87 2.48 -9.99
CA VAL A 17 -4.18 2.88 -11.38
C VAL A 17 -4.35 4.40 -11.49
N ALA A 18 -5.05 5.03 -10.55
CA ALA A 18 -5.29 6.48 -10.56
C ALA A 18 -3.99 7.30 -10.46
N ASN A 19 -2.99 6.79 -9.74
CA ASN A 19 -1.68 7.43 -9.56
C ASN A 19 -0.62 6.93 -10.56
N GLU A 20 -1.02 6.23 -11.63
CA GLU A 20 -0.13 5.67 -12.65
C GLU A 20 0.98 4.77 -12.07
N GLY A 21 0.66 4.07 -10.98
CA GLY A 21 1.53 3.13 -10.30
C GLY A 21 1.53 1.75 -10.95
N TYR A 22 2.62 1.02 -10.73
CA TYR A 22 2.77 -0.37 -11.14
C TYR A 22 2.82 -1.28 -9.92
N GLU A 23 1.80 -2.13 -9.74
CA GLU A 23 1.81 -3.18 -8.72
C GLU A 23 2.92 -4.19 -9.03
N VAL A 24 3.95 -4.23 -8.19
CA VAL A 24 5.09 -5.15 -8.31
C VAL A 24 4.68 -6.54 -7.82
N LYS A 25 4.17 -6.59 -6.59
CA LYS A 25 3.71 -7.80 -5.92
C LYS A 25 2.85 -7.46 -4.70
N GLN A 26 2.04 -8.44 -4.30
CA GLN A 26 1.31 -8.45 -3.04
C GLN A 26 1.80 -9.63 -2.18
N ASN A 27 2.16 -9.35 -0.93
CA ASN A 27 2.57 -10.33 0.06
C ASN A 27 1.60 -10.25 1.26
N GLY A 28 0.60 -11.13 1.29
CA GLY A 28 -0.45 -11.06 2.29
C GLY A 28 -1.32 -9.81 2.10
N ASP A 29 -1.37 -8.96 3.12
CA ASP A 29 -2.04 -7.65 3.11
C ASP A 29 -1.12 -6.51 2.64
N GLY A 30 0.17 -6.78 2.42
CA GLY A 30 1.15 -5.77 2.00
C GLY A 30 1.28 -5.68 0.48
N PHE A 31 1.30 -4.46 -0.05
CA PHE A 31 1.56 -4.16 -1.45
C PHE A 31 2.95 -3.55 -1.64
N THR A 32 3.65 -3.97 -2.69
CA THR A 32 4.81 -3.26 -3.23
C THR A 32 4.40 -2.66 -4.57
N ILE A 33 4.50 -1.33 -4.67
CA ILE A 33 4.08 -0.57 -5.85
C ILE A 33 5.23 0.34 -6.27
N ALA A 34 5.52 0.34 -7.56
CA ALA A 34 6.54 1.19 -8.15
C ALA A 34 5.87 2.39 -8.83
N PHE A 35 6.50 3.55 -8.73
CA PHE A 35 6.06 4.78 -9.37
C PHE A 35 7.22 5.41 -10.15
N ALA A 36 6.91 6.10 -11.24
CA ALA A 36 7.91 6.76 -12.07
C ALA A 36 8.61 7.93 -11.37
N THR A 37 7.95 8.56 -10.39
CA THR A 37 8.49 9.68 -9.62
C THR A 37 8.23 9.52 -8.12
N ALA A 38 9.12 10.11 -7.29
CA ALA A 38 8.92 10.17 -5.85
C ALA A 38 7.64 10.93 -5.47
N THR A 39 7.29 11.97 -6.23
CA THR A 39 6.08 12.77 -6.03
C THR A 39 4.81 11.92 -6.21
N SER A 40 4.73 11.12 -7.28
CA SER A 40 3.59 10.20 -7.49
C SER A 40 3.46 9.18 -6.35
N ALA A 41 4.58 8.66 -5.84
CA ALA A 41 4.56 7.72 -4.72
C ALA A 41 4.03 8.35 -3.43
N VAL A 42 4.43 9.59 -3.14
CA VAL A 42 3.93 10.34 -1.97
C VAL A 42 2.46 10.73 -2.17
N GLN A 43 2.05 11.14 -3.38
CA GLN A 43 0.65 11.45 -3.68
C GLN A 43 -0.24 10.21 -3.46
N PHE A 44 0.16 9.06 -4.01
CA PHE A 44 -0.53 7.80 -3.76
C PHE A 44 -0.66 7.53 -2.25
N CYS A 45 0.38 7.84 -1.47
CA CYS A 45 0.32 7.63 -0.04
C CYS A 45 -0.71 8.53 0.66
N LEU A 46 -0.83 9.80 0.24
CA LEU A 46 -1.83 10.71 0.77
C LEU A 46 -3.23 10.25 0.37
N ASP A 47 -3.43 9.92 -0.90
CA ASP A 47 -4.73 9.45 -1.43
C ASP A 47 -5.23 8.21 -0.70
N VAL A 48 -4.33 7.25 -0.39
CA VAL A 48 -4.68 6.06 0.41
C VAL A 48 -5.12 6.47 1.80
N GLN A 49 -4.37 7.33 2.49
CA GLN A 49 -4.72 7.75 3.85
C GLN A 49 -6.06 8.48 3.90
N GLU A 50 -6.33 9.37 2.95
CA GLU A 50 -7.63 10.05 2.82
C GLU A 50 -8.75 9.04 2.53
N LYS A 51 -8.53 8.13 1.58
CA LYS A 51 -9.54 7.14 1.18
C LYS A 51 -9.90 6.17 2.30
N LEU A 52 -8.95 5.82 3.18
CA LEU A 52 -9.22 4.97 4.35
C LEU A 52 -10.26 5.61 5.28
N LEU A 53 -10.29 6.94 5.42
CA LEU A 53 -11.25 7.65 6.28
C LEU A 53 -12.67 7.57 5.71
N ASP A 54 -12.80 7.67 4.39
CA ASP A 54 -14.08 7.71 3.66
C ASP A 54 -14.65 6.34 3.28
N GLU A 55 -13.88 5.26 3.46
CA GLU A 55 -14.30 3.93 3.01
C GLU A 55 -15.48 3.36 3.82
N HIS A 56 -16.36 2.60 3.17
CA HIS A 56 -17.54 2.01 3.82
C HIS A 56 -17.19 0.72 4.56
N TRP A 57 -16.35 0.85 5.60
CA TRP A 57 -15.90 -0.29 6.39
C TRP A 57 -17.06 -1.09 6.99
N PRO A 58 -16.98 -2.44 6.99
CA PRO A 58 -17.93 -3.28 7.68
C PRO A 58 -18.03 -2.89 9.16
N LYS A 59 -19.25 -2.90 9.71
CA LYS A 59 -19.52 -2.46 11.09
C LYS A 59 -18.71 -3.25 12.12
N GLU A 60 -18.36 -4.49 11.81
CA GLU A 60 -17.54 -5.36 12.63
C GLU A 60 -16.14 -4.79 12.82
N ILE A 61 -15.55 -4.18 11.79
CA ILE A 61 -14.23 -3.53 11.88
C ILE A 61 -14.31 -2.29 12.76
N LEU A 62 -15.35 -1.47 12.57
CA LEU A 62 -15.56 -0.24 13.32
C LEU A 62 -15.83 -0.48 14.82
N LYS A 63 -16.27 -1.68 15.19
CA LYS A 63 -16.47 -2.07 16.59
C LYS A 63 -15.17 -2.46 17.30
N LEU A 64 -14.14 -2.86 16.56
CA LEU A 64 -12.85 -3.22 17.14
C LEU A 64 -12.13 -1.97 17.64
N PRO A 65 -11.47 -2.00 18.83
CA PRO A 65 -10.75 -0.84 19.34
C PRO A 65 -9.82 -0.13 18.33
N PRO A 66 -8.99 -0.83 17.52
CA PRO A 66 -8.14 -0.15 16.53
C PRO A 66 -8.90 0.40 15.30
N GLY A 67 -10.12 -0.07 15.05
CA GLY A 67 -10.92 0.32 13.89
C GLY A 67 -11.96 1.42 14.16
N GLN A 68 -12.07 1.85 15.42
CA GLN A 68 -13.01 2.89 15.82
C GLN A 68 -12.66 4.24 15.20
N GLU A 69 -13.70 5.02 14.91
CA GLU A 69 -13.54 6.39 14.46
C GLU A 69 -12.99 7.25 15.61
N THR A 70 -11.88 7.92 15.37
CA THR A 70 -11.30 8.90 16.29
C THR A 70 -11.34 10.28 15.66
N LYS A 71 -11.47 11.31 16.50
CA LYS A 71 -11.62 12.69 16.06
C LYS A 71 -10.67 13.62 16.82
N ASP A 72 -10.33 14.72 16.18
CA ASP A 72 -9.69 15.86 16.86
C ASP A 72 -10.71 16.63 17.72
N PRO A 73 -10.27 17.60 18.55
CA PRO A 73 -11.16 18.46 19.34
C PRO A 73 -12.16 19.27 18.50
N GLU A 74 -11.85 19.57 17.24
CA GLU A 74 -12.67 20.30 16.29
C GLU A 74 -13.73 19.42 15.61
N GLY A 75 -13.63 18.10 15.75
CA GLY A 75 -14.56 17.10 15.23
C GLY A 75 -14.19 16.50 13.87
N HIS A 76 -12.99 16.77 13.34
CA HIS A 76 -12.48 16.13 12.13
C HIS A 76 -12.06 14.70 12.41
N VAL A 77 -12.35 13.79 11.47
CA VAL A 77 -11.97 12.37 11.60
C VAL A 77 -10.47 12.21 11.38
N LEU A 78 -9.79 11.58 12.33
CA LEU A 78 -8.35 11.31 12.28
C LEU A 78 -8.05 9.87 11.84
N PHE A 79 -8.80 8.89 12.35
CA PHE A 79 -8.65 7.48 12.00
C PHE A 79 -10.01 6.81 11.97
N ARG A 80 -10.20 5.85 11.05
CA ARG A 80 -11.42 5.03 10.94
C ARG A 80 -11.14 3.77 10.14
N GLY A 81 -11.59 2.62 10.64
CA GLY A 81 -11.43 1.34 9.93
C GLY A 81 -10.01 0.78 9.96
N LEU A 82 -9.56 0.17 8.86
CA LEU A 82 -8.21 -0.40 8.80
C LEU A 82 -7.15 0.70 8.77
N GLN A 83 -6.07 0.50 9.54
CA GLN A 83 -4.94 1.41 9.57
C GLN A 83 -3.77 0.81 8.81
N LEU A 84 -3.29 1.53 7.80
CA LEU A 84 -2.18 1.08 6.97
C LEU A 84 -0.92 1.88 7.30
N ARG A 85 0.20 1.15 7.40
CA ARG A 85 1.53 1.74 7.46
C ARG A 85 2.14 1.71 6.06
N MET A 86 2.71 2.83 5.66
CA MET A 86 3.34 2.98 4.36
C MET A 86 4.74 3.53 4.48
N SER A 87 5.59 3.13 3.55
CA SER A 87 6.96 3.60 3.43
C SER A 87 7.28 3.79 1.95
N ALA A 88 7.91 4.91 1.62
CA ALA A 88 8.41 5.19 0.28
C ALA A 88 9.94 5.31 0.33
N HIS A 89 10.60 4.85 -0.73
CA HIS A 89 12.03 5.01 -0.95
C HIS A 89 12.28 5.37 -2.41
N TRP A 90 13.31 6.18 -2.66
CA TRP A 90 13.72 6.61 -3.99
C TRP A 90 15.21 6.34 -4.20
N GLY A 91 15.55 5.77 -5.35
CA GLY A 91 16.92 5.44 -5.72
C GLY A 91 16.97 4.62 -7.00
N GLU A 92 18.15 4.10 -7.34
CA GLU A 92 18.33 3.19 -8.48
C GLU A 92 18.14 1.73 -8.02
N PRO A 93 17.02 1.07 -8.36
CA PRO A 93 16.81 -0.33 -8.04
C PRO A 93 17.55 -1.23 -9.02
N VAL A 94 17.86 -2.46 -8.60
CA VAL A 94 18.14 -3.54 -9.54
C VAL A 94 16.83 -4.14 -9.99
N SER A 95 16.56 -4.03 -11.28
CA SER A 95 15.35 -4.52 -11.92
C SER A 95 15.58 -5.94 -12.41
N LYS A 96 14.76 -6.89 -11.95
CA LYS A 96 14.85 -8.30 -12.36
C LYS A 96 13.46 -8.80 -12.77
N TRP A 97 13.36 -9.37 -13.97
CA TRP A 97 12.15 -10.04 -14.39
C TRP A 97 11.93 -11.30 -13.56
N ASN A 98 10.74 -11.46 -12.97
CA ASN A 98 10.35 -12.66 -12.26
C ASN A 98 9.44 -13.51 -13.17
N GLU A 99 9.96 -14.64 -13.64
CA GLU A 99 9.25 -15.54 -14.56
C GLU A 99 8.05 -16.24 -13.92
N VAL A 100 8.02 -16.42 -12.60
CA VAL A 100 6.91 -17.13 -11.94
C VAL A 100 5.67 -16.24 -11.86
N ILE A 101 5.84 -14.98 -11.46
CA ILE A 101 4.74 -14.02 -11.31
C ILE A 101 4.52 -13.14 -12.55
N GLN A 102 5.39 -13.27 -13.56
CA GLN A 102 5.36 -12.48 -14.81
C GLN A 102 5.32 -10.96 -14.56
N ARG A 103 6.14 -10.50 -13.60
CA ARG A 103 6.26 -9.09 -13.21
C ARG A 103 7.72 -8.70 -13.02
N MET A 104 7.99 -7.40 -13.15
CA MET A 104 9.30 -6.83 -12.82
C MET A 104 9.42 -6.67 -11.31
N ASP A 105 10.46 -7.23 -10.70
CA ASP A 105 10.81 -7.02 -9.29
C ASP A 105 11.91 -5.97 -9.16
N TYR A 106 11.84 -5.17 -8.10
CA TYR A 106 12.77 -4.07 -7.83
C TYR A 106 13.46 -4.32 -6.49
N LEU A 107 14.77 -4.56 -6.53
CA LEU A 107 15.57 -4.89 -5.37
C LEU A 107 16.53 -3.74 -5.02
N ALA A 108 16.75 -3.54 -3.73
CA ALA A 108 17.78 -2.61 -3.27
C ALA A 108 19.17 -3.17 -3.59
N ARG A 109 20.12 -2.31 -3.95
CA ARG A 109 21.50 -2.72 -4.30
C ARG A 109 22.22 -3.51 -3.18
N TRP A 110 21.80 -3.35 -1.93
CA TRP A 110 22.34 -4.10 -0.78
C TRP A 110 21.70 -5.47 -0.55
N SER A 111 20.53 -5.75 -1.14
CA SER A 111 19.87 -7.06 -0.98
C SER A 111 20.46 -8.14 -1.89
N ILE A 112 21.38 -7.76 -2.77
CA ILE A 112 22.12 -8.61 -3.70
C ILE A 112 23.56 -8.69 -3.18
N GLY A 113 23.73 -9.49 -2.12
CA GLY A 113 25.05 -10.09 -1.86
C GLY A 113 25.39 -11.08 -3.00
N PRO A 114 26.65 -11.53 -3.12
CA PRO A 114 27.04 -12.49 -4.15
C PRO A 114 26.30 -13.81 -3.92
N LEU A 115 25.19 -14.01 -4.63
CA LEU A 115 24.39 -15.24 -4.64
C LEU A 115 24.51 -15.95 -6.00
N ASP A 116 25.64 -15.78 -6.67
CA ASP A 116 26.05 -16.56 -7.86
C ASP A 116 27.33 -17.37 -7.57
N SER A 117 27.41 -18.00 -6.39
CA SER A 117 28.43 -19.00 -6.11
C SER A 117 27.98 -19.98 -5.04
N PHE A 118 27.07 -20.91 -5.40
CA PHE A 118 27.01 -22.31 -4.94
C PHE A 118 26.21 -23.13 -5.94
#